data_AF-A0A430FXR3-F1
#
_entry.id   AF-A0A430FXR3-F1
#
_cell.length_a   1.000
_cell.length_b   1.000
_cell.length_c   1.000
_cell.angle_alpha   90.00
_cell.angle_beta   90.00
_cell.angle_gamma   90.00
#
_symmetry.space_group_name_H-M   'P 1'
#
loop_
_entity.id
_entity.type
_entity.pdbx_description
1 polymer ?
#
loop_
_entity_poly.entity_id
_entity_poly.type
_entity_poly.pdbx_seq_one_letter_code
_entity_poly.pdbx_strand_id
1 'polypeptide(L)'
;MGLREPITKDRLRAAAKDGSIVALLDWKPVRAGDFWYAPAGTIHAIGAGLSLIEIQQNVDVTYRLYDYGSNRELHLDEAVEAARPTPYEAPFAPFELARGRRVLVAGGPFVVERWADACTGILAPRRGEPVWLIPLRGEAVVGSEPLEPGGVWIVAGDAGVNFTGSCELLVAYSGRAVHEALIS
;
A
#
# COMPACT_ATOMS: atom_id res chain seq x y z
N MET A 1 -8.43 -5.49 -9.40
CA MET A 1 -7.76 -6.27 -8.33
C MET A 1 -8.23 -7.70 -8.43
N GLY A 2 -7.34 -8.65 -8.70
CA GLY A 2 -7.70 -10.05 -8.92
C GLY A 2 -8.50 -10.27 -10.21
N LEU A 3 -8.94 -11.53 -10.40
CA LEU A 3 -9.79 -11.95 -11.51
C LEU A 3 -11.27 -12.06 -11.07
N ARG A 4 -12.20 -12.12 -12.02
CA ARG A 4 -13.63 -12.26 -11.71
C ARG A 4 -14.01 -13.66 -11.21
N GLU A 5 -13.23 -14.65 -11.60
CA GLU A 5 -13.43 -16.05 -11.26
C GLU A 5 -12.08 -16.77 -11.19
N PRO A 6 -11.99 -17.92 -10.50
CA PRO A 6 -10.79 -18.76 -10.55
C PRO A 6 -10.57 -19.31 -11.96
N ILE A 7 -9.34 -19.26 -12.46
CA ILE A 7 -8.95 -19.83 -13.75
C ILE A 7 -7.66 -20.64 -13.64
N THR A 8 -7.40 -21.51 -14.60
CA THR A 8 -6.13 -22.24 -14.69
C THR A 8 -5.00 -21.32 -15.18
N LYS A 9 -3.76 -21.67 -14.85
CA LYS A 9 -2.56 -20.98 -15.37
C LYS A 9 -2.47 -21.02 -16.90
N ASP A 10 -2.92 -22.11 -17.53
CA ASP A 10 -2.96 -22.21 -19.00
C ASP A 10 -3.97 -21.24 -19.61
N ARG A 11 -5.17 -21.11 -19.02
CA ARG A 11 -6.17 -20.11 -19.45
C ARG A 11 -5.65 -18.70 -19.22
N LEU A 12 -4.97 -18.44 -18.09
CA LEU A 12 -4.33 -17.15 -17.83
C LEU A 12 -3.29 -16.81 -18.91
N ARG A 13 -2.41 -17.76 -19.26
CA ARG A 13 -1.38 -17.57 -20.29
C ARG A 13 -2.01 -17.29 -21.66
N ALA A 14 -3.02 -18.06 -22.05
CA ALA A 14 -3.72 -17.85 -23.33
C ALA A 14 -4.37 -16.45 -23.38
N ALA A 15 -5.08 -16.09 -22.32
CA ALA A 15 -5.76 -14.80 -22.21
C ALA A 15 -4.80 -13.60 -22.19
N ALA A 16 -3.61 -13.78 -21.59
CA ALA A 16 -2.56 -12.78 -21.59
C ALA A 16 -1.98 -12.55 -23.00
N LYS A 17 -1.84 -13.62 -23.80
CA LYS A 17 -1.32 -13.55 -25.18
C LYS A 17 -2.29 -12.91 -26.16
N ASP A 18 -3.58 -13.26 -26.08
CA ASP A 18 -4.61 -12.74 -26.99
C ASP A 18 -5.28 -11.45 -26.51
N GLY A 19 -4.93 -10.96 -25.31
CA GLY A 19 -5.44 -9.74 -24.71
C GLY A 19 -6.80 -9.88 -24.01
N SER A 20 -7.45 -11.05 -24.07
CA SER A 20 -8.73 -11.28 -23.41
C SER A 20 -8.65 -11.26 -21.88
N ILE A 21 -7.44 -11.27 -21.29
CA ILE A 21 -7.21 -11.12 -19.85
C ILE A 21 -7.87 -9.86 -19.27
N VAL A 22 -7.97 -8.78 -20.06
CA VAL A 22 -8.60 -7.52 -19.62
C VAL A 22 -10.07 -7.74 -19.23
N ALA A 23 -10.78 -8.63 -19.92
CA ALA A 23 -12.17 -8.98 -19.61
C ALA A 23 -12.29 -9.88 -18.36
N LEU A 24 -11.22 -10.57 -17.99
CA LEU A 24 -11.15 -11.43 -16.80
C LEU A 24 -10.83 -10.64 -15.52
N LEU A 25 -10.27 -9.43 -15.65
CA LEU A 25 -9.97 -8.57 -14.52
C LEU A 25 -11.24 -8.11 -13.80
N ASP A 26 -11.18 -8.13 -12.48
CA ASP A 26 -12.20 -7.58 -11.60
C ASP A 26 -11.86 -6.11 -11.30
N TRP A 27 -12.54 -5.21 -12.03
CA TRP A 27 -12.36 -3.76 -11.91
C TRP A 27 -13.10 -3.24 -10.69
N LYS A 28 -12.36 -2.60 -9.78
CA LYS A 28 -12.90 -2.05 -8.53
C LYS A 28 -13.07 -0.54 -8.67
N PRO A 29 -14.29 0.02 -8.54
CA PRO A 29 -14.43 1.46 -8.40
C PRO A 29 -13.79 1.89 -7.08
N VAL A 30 -13.08 3.02 -7.11
CA VAL A 30 -12.39 3.57 -5.95
C VAL A 30 -12.68 5.05 -5.81
N ARG A 31 -12.51 5.57 -4.60
CA ARG A 31 -12.59 7.00 -4.26
C ARG A 31 -11.43 7.41 -3.37
N ALA A 32 -11.22 8.72 -3.23
CA ALA A 32 -10.22 9.26 -2.33
C ALA A 32 -10.41 8.72 -0.91
N GLY A 33 -9.32 8.27 -0.29
CA GLY A 33 -9.32 7.68 1.05
C GLY A 33 -9.52 6.17 1.09
N ASP A 34 -9.83 5.50 -0.03
CA ASP A 34 -9.83 4.04 -0.08
C ASP A 34 -8.39 3.50 0.07
N PHE A 35 -8.27 2.29 0.60
CA PHE A 35 -7.01 1.58 0.78
C PHE A 35 -7.13 0.16 0.24
N TRP A 36 -6.12 -0.28 -0.50
CA TRP A 36 -6.03 -1.62 -1.06
C TRP A 36 -4.65 -2.19 -0.77
N TYR A 37 -4.62 -3.41 -0.25
CA TYR A 37 -3.38 -4.14 -0.07
C TYR A 37 -3.31 -5.28 -1.10
N ALA A 38 -2.20 -5.34 -1.83
CA ALA A 38 -1.95 -6.33 -2.86
C ALA A 38 -0.84 -7.30 -2.41
N PRO A 39 -1.17 -8.48 -1.87
CA PRO A 39 -0.18 -9.52 -1.60
C PRO A 39 0.56 -9.95 -2.87
N ALA A 40 1.79 -10.45 -2.71
CA ALA A 40 2.54 -11.05 -3.80
C ALA A 40 1.72 -12.13 -4.54
N GLY A 41 1.76 -12.08 -5.87
CA GLY A 41 0.97 -12.93 -6.76
C GLY A 41 -0.44 -12.42 -7.07
N THR A 42 -0.88 -11.32 -6.48
CA THR A 42 -2.16 -10.68 -6.85
C THR A 42 -2.05 -10.10 -8.26
N ILE A 43 -2.86 -10.59 -9.19
CA ILE A 43 -2.99 -9.97 -10.52
C ILE A 43 -3.71 -8.63 -10.35
N HIS A 44 -3.09 -7.53 -10.78
CA HIS A 44 -3.69 -6.21 -10.68
C HIS A 44 -3.18 -5.26 -11.76
N ALA A 45 -3.94 -4.19 -11.95
CA ALA A 45 -3.62 -3.06 -12.81
C ALA A 45 -4.23 -1.81 -12.18
N ILE A 46 -3.56 -0.67 -12.37
CA ILE A 46 -4.05 0.64 -11.93
C ILE A 46 -4.77 1.28 -13.13
N GLY A 47 -6.03 1.69 -12.91
CA GLY A 47 -6.83 2.38 -13.92
C GLY A 47 -6.37 3.82 -14.17
N ALA A 48 -6.78 4.39 -15.29
CA ALA A 48 -6.48 5.79 -15.62
C ALA A 48 -7.22 6.77 -14.69
N GLY A 49 -6.68 7.98 -14.54
CA GLY A 49 -7.29 9.06 -13.78
C GLY A 49 -7.14 8.97 -12.26
N LEU A 50 -6.27 8.08 -11.77
CA LEU A 50 -5.99 7.91 -10.34
C LEU A 50 -4.70 8.65 -9.94
N SER A 51 -4.76 9.34 -8.80
CA SER A 51 -3.57 9.71 -8.03
C SER A 51 -3.57 8.86 -6.76
N LEU A 52 -2.46 8.17 -6.51
CA LEU A 52 -2.34 7.24 -5.40
C LEU A 52 -0.96 7.32 -4.76
N ILE A 53 -0.87 6.77 -3.55
CA ILE A 53 0.38 6.52 -2.86
C ILE A 53 0.55 5.01 -2.82
N GLU A 54 1.65 4.52 -3.40
CA GLU A 54 1.99 3.11 -3.40
C GLU A 54 3.14 2.87 -2.40
N ILE A 55 2.86 2.11 -1.36
CA ILE A 55 3.85 1.67 -0.37
C ILE A 55 4.18 0.23 -0.69
N GLN A 56 5.41 -0.01 -1.12
CA GLN A 56 5.88 -1.32 -1.57
C GLN A 56 7.20 -1.71 -0.90
N GLN A 57 7.51 -3.00 -0.91
CA GLN A 57 8.85 -3.46 -0.59
C GLN A 57 9.84 -2.90 -1.62
N ASN A 58 11.06 -2.58 -1.20
CA ASN A 58 12.12 -2.16 -2.10
C ASN A 58 12.67 -3.38 -2.88
N VAL A 59 11.86 -3.90 -3.80
CA VAL A 59 12.14 -5.04 -4.67
C VAL A 59 11.77 -4.63 -6.08
N ASP A 60 12.77 -4.52 -6.95
CA ASP A 60 12.58 -4.10 -8.34
C ASP A 60 12.23 -5.30 -9.23
N VAL A 61 11.03 -5.87 -9.02
CA VAL A 61 10.52 -7.01 -9.79
C VAL A 61 9.09 -6.74 -10.21
N THR A 62 8.85 -6.69 -11.52
CA THR A 62 7.50 -6.60 -12.10
C THR A 62 7.34 -7.60 -13.24
N TYR A 63 6.51 -8.62 -13.04
CA TYR A 63 6.15 -9.55 -14.10
C TYR A 63 4.88 -9.09 -14.81
N ARG A 64 5.02 -8.75 -16.10
CA ARG A 64 3.93 -8.17 -16.89
C ARG A 64 3.23 -9.27 -17.70
N LEU A 65 1.93 -9.46 -17.42
CA LEU A 65 1.07 -10.39 -18.17
C LEU A 65 0.63 -9.81 -19.51
N TYR A 66 0.25 -8.53 -19.54
CA TYR A 66 -0.28 -7.88 -20.73
C TYR A 66 -0.05 -6.38 -20.67
N ASP A 67 0.08 -5.75 -21.84
CA ASP A 67 0.41 -4.33 -21.93
C ASP A 67 -0.31 -3.55 -23.03
N TYR A 68 -1.52 -3.96 -23.39
CA TYR A 68 -2.36 -3.23 -24.35
C TYR A 68 -1.67 -2.96 -25.71
N GLY A 69 -0.78 -3.86 -26.12
CA GLY A 69 -0.03 -3.74 -27.38
C GLY A 69 1.17 -2.78 -27.35
N SER A 70 1.62 -2.35 -26.17
CA SER A 70 2.86 -1.59 -26.04
C SER A 70 4.11 -2.43 -26.35
N ASN A 71 5.26 -1.76 -26.56
CA ASN A 71 6.55 -2.40 -26.82
C ASN A 71 7.32 -2.82 -25.55
N ARG A 72 6.74 -2.65 -24.35
CA ARG A 72 7.40 -3.08 -23.12
C ARG A 72 7.41 -4.61 -23.02
N GLU A 73 8.48 -5.14 -22.43
CA GLU A 73 8.64 -6.57 -22.23
C GLU A 73 7.51 -7.17 -21.38
N LEU A 74 7.06 -8.34 -21.83
CA LEU A 74 6.16 -9.22 -21.09
C LEU A 74 6.99 -10.35 -20.49
N HIS A 75 6.75 -10.66 -19.22
CA HIS A 75 7.42 -11.74 -18.50
C HIS A 75 6.43 -12.90 -18.31
N LEU A 76 5.91 -13.45 -19.40
CA LEU A 76 4.70 -14.27 -19.37
C LEU A 76 4.85 -15.53 -18.51
N ASP A 77 5.99 -16.22 -18.59
CA ASP A 77 6.16 -17.49 -17.88
C ASP A 77 6.35 -17.24 -16.37
N GLU A 78 7.18 -16.28 -15.99
CA GLU A 78 7.37 -15.85 -14.60
C GLU A 78 6.09 -15.26 -14.02
N ALA A 79 5.37 -14.45 -14.79
CA ALA A 79 4.11 -13.86 -14.37
C ALA A 79 3.06 -14.94 -14.07
N VAL A 80 2.91 -15.91 -14.96
CA VAL A 80 1.96 -17.03 -14.79
C VAL A 80 2.40 -17.94 -13.64
N GLU A 81 3.71 -18.12 -13.43
CA GLU A 81 4.23 -18.89 -12.31
C GLU A 81 3.92 -18.22 -10.96
N ALA A 82 4.20 -16.92 -10.84
CA ALA A 82 4.01 -16.14 -9.63
C ALA A 82 2.54 -15.79 -9.32
N ALA A 83 1.68 -15.75 -10.34
CA ALA A 83 0.30 -15.33 -10.18
C ALA A 83 -0.58 -16.32 -9.40
N ARG A 84 -1.52 -15.75 -8.63
CA ARG A 84 -2.69 -16.42 -8.08
C ARG A 84 -3.91 -16.07 -8.95
N PRO A 85 -4.31 -16.95 -9.90
CA PRO A 85 -5.36 -16.66 -10.88
C PRO A 85 -6.77 -16.83 -10.27
N THR A 86 -7.08 -16.06 -9.24
CA THR A 86 -8.33 -16.14 -8.47
C THR A 86 -8.91 -14.75 -8.24
N PRO A 87 -10.16 -14.67 -7.74
CA PRO A 87 -10.69 -13.43 -7.20
C PRO A 87 -9.84 -12.86 -6.08
N TYR A 88 -9.86 -11.53 -5.99
CA TYR A 88 -9.19 -10.83 -4.91
C TYR A 88 -9.96 -11.01 -3.61
N GLU A 89 -9.26 -11.44 -2.58
CA GLU A 89 -9.74 -11.49 -1.21
C GLU A 89 -8.91 -10.52 -0.38
N ALA A 90 -9.57 -9.60 0.31
CA ALA A 90 -8.89 -8.68 1.22
C ALA A 90 -8.26 -9.50 2.36
N PRO A 91 -6.92 -9.56 2.48
CA PRO A 91 -6.27 -10.43 3.44
C PRO A 91 -6.23 -9.84 4.86
N PHE A 92 -6.74 -8.61 5.02
CA PHE A 92 -6.67 -7.87 6.26
C PHE A 92 -7.91 -6.98 6.40
N ALA A 93 -8.51 -7.00 7.59
CA ALA A 93 -9.59 -6.10 7.97
C ALA A 93 -9.03 -4.94 8.78
N PRO A 94 -9.11 -3.68 8.30
CA PRO A 94 -8.64 -2.52 9.04
C PRO A 94 -9.35 -2.36 10.38
N PHE A 95 -8.63 -1.92 11.41
CA PHE A 95 -9.18 -1.70 12.75
C PHE A 95 -8.59 -0.44 13.41
N GLU A 96 -9.34 0.13 14.37
CA GLU A 96 -8.87 1.26 15.19
C GLU A 96 -8.01 0.72 16.33
N LEU A 97 -6.75 1.15 16.38
CA LEU A 97 -5.82 0.79 17.45
C LEU A 97 -5.98 1.70 18.67
N ALA A 98 -6.14 3.00 18.40
CA ALA A 98 -6.38 4.04 19.39
C ALA A 98 -7.11 5.21 18.72
N ARG A 99 -7.53 6.22 19.50
CA ARG A 99 -8.12 7.45 18.93
C ARG A 99 -7.14 8.06 17.92
N GLY A 100 -7.60 8.26 16.70
CA GLY A 100 -6.79 8.87 15.65
C GLY A 100 -5.72 7.95 15.07
N ARG A 101 -5.69 6.65 15.41
CA ARG A 101 -4.73 5.67 14.87
C ARG A 101 -5.46 4.43 14.35
N ARG A 102 -5.60 4.34 13.04
CA ARG A 102 -6.23 3.22 12.36
C ARG A 102 -5.20 2.36 11.64
N VAL A 103 -5.14 1.06 11.92
CA VAL A 103 -4.28 0.11 11.19
C VAL A 103 -4.98 -0.27 9.88
N LEU A 104 -4.32 0.00 8.75
CA LEU A 104 -4.82 -0.32 7.41
C LEU A 104 -4.35 -1.69 6.92
N VAL A 105 -3.11 -2.07 7.24
CA VAL A 105 -2.58 -3.42 7.00
C VAL A 105 -1.48 -3.76 8.00
N ALA A 106 -1.43 -5.02 8.42
CA ALA A 106 -0.33 -5.61 9.19
C ALA A 106 -0.18 -7.11 8.84
N GLY A 107 0.79 -7.80 9.46
CA GLY A 107 1.05 -9.23 9.23
C GLY A 107 1.88 -9.54 7.98
N GLY A 108 2.03 -8.56 7.08
CA GLY A 108 2.88 -8.60 5.90
C GLY A 108 4.30 -8.06 6.13
N PRO A 109 5.01 -7.65 5.07
CA PRO A 109 6.38 -7.15 5.20
C PRO A 109 6.50 -5.75 5.84
N PHE A 110 5.39 -5.03 5.91
CA PHE A 110 5.26 -3.72 6.52
C PHE A 110 3.90 -3.58 7.18
N VAL A 111 3.79 -2.60 8.08
CA VAL A 111 2.54 -2.09 8.61
C VAL A 111 2.27 -0.73 8.01
N VAL A 112 1.00 -0.45 7.71
CA VAL A 112 0.54 0.89 7.35
C VAL A 112 -0.60 1.25 8.29
N GLU A 113 -0.46 2.40 8.95
CA GLU A 113 -1.50 3.05 9.71
C GLU A 113 -1.95 4.34 9.00
N ARG A 114 -3.19 4.73 9.24
CA ARG A 114 -3.69 6.08 8.96
C ARG A 114 -3.87 6.79 10.28
N TRP A 115 -3.15 7.89 10.45
CA TRP A 115 -3.27 8.75 11.61
C TRP A 115 -4.13 9.96 11.26
N ALA A 116 -5.00 10.34 12.18
CA ALA A 116 -5.93 11.46 12.06
C ALA A 116 -6.13 12.12 13.43
N ASP A 117 -6.77 13.30 13.44
CA ASP A 117 -6.96 14.16 14.60
C ASP A 117 -5.66 14.78 15.15
N ALA A 118 -5.84 15.70 16.09
CA ALA A 118 -4.72 16.31 16.81
C ALA A 118 -4.06 15.28 17.74
N CYS A 119 -2.73 15.25 17.72
CA CYS A 119 -1.93 14.43 18.61
C CYS A 119 -0.59 15.13 18.88
N THR A 120 -0.13 15.04 20.12
CA THR A 120 1.21 15.49 20.52
C THR A 120 1.82 14.38 21.34
N GLY A 121 3.07 14.05 21.07
CA GLY A 121 3.75 12.95 21.74
C GLY A 121 5.17 12.75 21.26
N ILE A 122 5.78 11.64 21.68
CA ILE A 122 7.09 11.22 21.20
C ILE A 122 6.89 10.02 20.29
N LEU A 123 7.21 10.19 19.01
CA LEU A 123 7.31 9.08 18.07
C LEU A 123 8.62 8.33 18.38
N ALA A 124 8.52 7.04 18.70
CA ALA A 124 9.64 6.20 19.12
C ALA A 124 9.78 4.97 18.19
N PRO A 125 10.44 5.12 17.03
CA PRO A 125 10.80 4.00 16.16
C PRO A 125 11.66 2.97 16.90
N ARG A 126 11.53 1.69 16.55
CA ARG A 126 12.46 0.67 17.06
C ARG A 126 13.84 0.88 16.47
N ARG A 127 14.88 0.52 17.23
CA ARG A 127 16.28 0.70 16.79
C ARG A 127 16.52 -0.03 15.47
N GLY A 128 16.90 0.72 14.43
CA GLY A 128 17.16 0.18 13.09
C GLY A 128 15.93 -0.02 12.22
N GLU A 129 14.74 0.33 12.72
CA GLU A 129 13.46 0.22 12.01
C GLU A 129 12.84 1.64 11.92
N PRO A 130 13.21 2.44 10.91
CA PRO A 130 12.66 3.78 10.76
C PRO A 130 11.16 3.75 10.46
N VAL A 131 10.51 4.87 10.75
CA VAL A 131 9.10 5.13 10.44
C VAL A 131 9.01 6.16 9.33
N TRP A 132 8.17 5.89 8.34
CA TRP A 132 7.83 6.82 7.27
C TRP A 132 6.55 7.55 7.62
N LEU A 133 6.60 8.89 7.56
CA LEU A 133 5.45 9.77 7.71
C LEU A 133 5.12 10.40 6.36
N ILE A 134 3.88 10.22 5.92
CA ILE A 134 3.40 10.66 4.61
C ILE A 134 2.16 11.53 4.85
N PRO A 135 2.32 12.85 5.04
CA PRO A 135 1.19 13.77 5.23
C PRO A 135 0.29 13.79 3.99
N LEU A 136 -1.02 13.62 4.21
CA LEU A 136 -2.04 13.70 3.17
C LEU A 136 -2.70 15.09 3.15
N ARG A 137 -2.91 15.68 4.33
CA ARG A 137 -3.43 17.04 4.51
C ARG A 137 -3.20 17.54 5.93
N GLY A 138 -3.43 18.83 6.11
CA GLY A 138 -3.30 19.52 7.39
C GLY A 138 -1.86 19.84 7.73
N GLU A 139 -1.65 20.31 8.95
CA GLU A 139 -0.34 20.77 9.42
C GLU A 139 0.16 19.82 10.50
N ALA A 140 1.42 19.43 10.38
CA ALA A 140 2.10 18.54 11.29
C ALA A 140 3.58 18.91 11.37
N VAL A 141 4.21 18.65 12.51
CA VAL A 141 5.63 18.90 12.74
C VAL A 141 6.26 17.66 13.38
N VAL A 142 7.48 17.32 12.94
CA VAL A 142 8.35 16.33 13.56
C VAL A 142 9.68 16.97 13.94
N GLY A 143 10.02 16.96 15.23
CA GLY A 143 11.13 17.76 15.77
C GLY A 143 10.89 19.25 15.51
N SER A 144 11.72 19.85 14.65
CA SER A 144 11.57 21.22 14.15
C SER A 144 11.10 21.32 12.71
N GLU A 145 10.89 20.18 12.04
CA GLU A 145 10.60 20.11 10.61
C GLU A 145 9.08 20.03 10.35
N PRO A 146 8.50 20.93 9.54
CA PRO A 146 7.12 20.79 9.10
C PRO A 146 6.95 19.61 8.14
N LEU A 147 5.85 18.87 8.30
CA LEU A 147 5.40 17.79 7.41
C LEU A 147 4.41 18.36 6.39
N GLU A 148 4.85 18.53 5.16
CA GLU A 148 4.05 19.09 4.06
C GLU A 148 3.45 18.01 3.15
N PRO A 149 2.13 18.08 2.82
CA PRO A 149 1.51 17.15 1.88
C PRO A 149 2.25 17.03 0.55
N GLY A 150 2.45 15.79 0.09
CA GLY A 150 3.25 15.47 -1.11
C GLY A 150 4.71 15.11 -0.81
N GLY A 151 5.18 15.34 0.42
CA GLY A 151 6.49 14.86 0.88
C GLY A 151 6.42 13.52 1.62
N VAL A 152 7.60 13.01 1.97
CA VAL A 152 7.80 11.80 2.79
C VAL A 152 8.95 12.06 3.76
N TRP A 153 8.71 11.83 5.06
CA TRP A 153 9.72 11.99 6.10
C TRP A 153 10.08 10.64 6.70
N ILE A 154 11.36 10.49 7.04
CA ILE A 154 11.89 9.28 7.67
C ILE A 154 12.34 9.65 9.08
N VAL A 155 11.75 8.98 10.07
CA VAL A 155 12.10 9.14 11.48
C VAL A 155 12.82 7.88 11.94
N ALA A 156 14.12 7.99 12.19
CA ALA A 156 14.99 6.85 12.53
C ALA A 156 15.34 6.74 14.03
N GLY A 157 14.87 7.70 14.83
CA GLY A 157 15.03 7.73 16.28
C GLY A 157 13.96 8.61 16.90
N ASP A 158 13.95 8.69 18.23
CA ASP A 158 12.91 9.38 18.96
C ASP A 158 12.77 10.84 18.53
N ALA A 159 11.55 11.24 18.20
CA ALA A 159 11.24 12.59 17.76
C ALA A 159 9.92 13.06 18.37
N GLY A 160 9.92 14.28 18.91
CA GLY A 160 8.69 14.95 19.29
C GLY A 160 7.83 15.19 18.05
N VAL A 161 6.53 14.93 18.14
CA VAL A 161 5.58 15.19 17.06
C VAL A 161 4.43 16.04 17.56
N ASN A 162 3.93 16.90 16.68
CA ASN A 162 2.74 17.70 16.92
C ASN A 162 1.89 17.76 15.64
N PHE A 163 0.69 17.18 15.71
CA PHE A 163 -0.28 17.13 14.62
C PHE A 163 -1.49 17.96 15.00
N THR A 164 -1.93 18.81 14.09
CA THR A 164 -3.14 19.64 14.26
C THR A 164 -4.42 18.83 14.00
N GLY A 165 -5.57 19.35 14.46
CA GLY A 165 -6.86 18.65 14.37
C GLY A 165 -7.34 18.29 12.95
N SER A 166 -6.82 18.98 11.93
CA SER A 166 -7.14 18.71 10.52
C SER A 166 -6.15 17.76 9.84
N CYS A 167 -5.14 17.26 10.55
CA CYS A 167 -4.10 16.42 9.99
C CYS A 167 -4.63 15.02 9.62
N GLU A 168 -4.21 14.54 8.45
CA GLU A 168 -4.27 13.11 8.11
C GLU A 168 -2.93 12.72 7.49
N LEU A 169 -2.34 11.62 7.95
CA LEU A 169 -1.10 11.09 7.42
C LEU A 169 -1.14 9.56 7.33
N LEU A 170 -0.41 8.99 6.38
CA LEU A 170 -0.05 7.59 6.42
C LEU A 170 1.24 7.44 7.22
N VAL A 171 1.26 6.45 8.10
CA VAL A 171 2.44 6.05 8.87
C VAL A 171 2.78 4.64 8.47
N ALA A 172 4.00 4.42 7.96
CA ALA A 172 4.45 3.12 7.51
C ALA A 172 5.76 2.73 8.19
N TYR A 173 5.92 1.45 8.48
CA TYR A 173 7.16 0.91 9.05
C TYR A 173 7.30 -0.57 8.73
N SER A 174 8.55 -1.05 8.73
CA SER A 174 8.86 -2.44 8.38
C SER A 174 8.41 -3.43 9.45
N GLY A 175 8.16 -4.67 9.05
CA GLY A 175 7.84 -5.77 9.95
C GLY A 175 6.36 -6.15 9.94
N ARG A 176 6.06 -7.22 10.68
CA ARG A 176 4.74 -7.86 10.69
C ARG A 176 3.80 -7.32 11.77
N ALA A 177 4.36 -6.80 12.85
CA ALA A 177 3.63 -6.52 14.08
C ALA A 177 3.28 -5.04 14.20
N VAL A 178 2.07 -4.75 14.66
CA VAL A 178 1.66 -3.38 15.01
C VAL A 178 2.48 -2.91 16.23
N HIS A 179 2.95 -1.66 16.19
CA HIS A 179 3.69 -1.04 17.28
C HIS A 179 2.71 -0.24 18.12
N GLU A 180 2.15 -0.87 19.16
CA GLU A 180 1.13 -0.24 20.01
C GLU A 180 1.67 1.04 20.66
N ALA A 181 2.88 0.98 21.22
CA ALA A 181 3.60 2.08 21.85
C ALA A 181 4.47 2.89 20.86
N LEU A 182 4.10 2.95 19.57
CA LEU A 182 4.88 3.72 18.58
C LEU A 182 4.93 5.22 18.89
N ILE A 183 3.87 5.73 19.53
CA ILE A 183 3.79 7.10 20.03
C ILE A 183 3.31 7.08 21.48
N SER A 184 3.95 7.89 22.32
CA SER A 184 3.61 8.08 23.74
C SER A 184 3.37 9.54 24.12
#